data_AF-A0A378I8L6-F1
#
_entry.id   AF-A0A378I8L6-F1
#
_cell.length_a   1.000
_cell.length_b   1.000
_cell.length_c   1.000
_cell.angle_alpha   90.00
_cell.angle_beta   90.00
_cell.angle_gamma   90.00
#
_symmetry.space_group_name_H-M   'P 1'
#
loop_
_entity.id
_entity.type
_entity.pdbx_description
1 polymer ?
#
loop_
_entity_poly.entity_id
_entity_poly.type
_entity_poly.pdbx_seq_one_letter_code
_entity_poly.pdbx_strand_id
1 'polypeptide(L)'
;MNKRMIMLKNAKTIFNKTILTFLFSCLTLSSVEAANPLWTFLPQTPTDITVAKGGTAQVIYTVQNQSLRPKMLVMKPIAGVSQAGVCQLPAKGSCTLILNINGPALQGDVLGGPVLCQQGNNLQCFQPSAANSLRIRLSQQPPPVQQYTVMSSAGANGSISPATTQVVNAGTNLAFTAVPDQGFGVSQWLLDGNVVQNGGTNFQLNNIQANHSIEVTFGQATLTPLTQNLTLSINSPGADPALTGNARIIRIFNMGSIPALNVQVNTSALPGDTSVNSSSCTGTLNGGASCDIIITPGGTASLDTNANPCTTSPGTAPVPGSVTVSADNAPSTNIKVLVLGYGCIYQGGFLFSVDDTTPDTGGIGGKVMARTDVPNVKWANSTGVSTANSITDGLSNTNALTTPVGQYPAAQACLDRLDQGFDDWYLPAICELGRYLGLGEDPGCGTTNANLFTTLYMNNLGGIVSTQYWSSTQYFANPNDNAWFQSFISNLLTSAIKTSEVRIRCVRAFAP
;
A
#
# COMPACT_ATOMS: atom_id res chain seq x y z
N MET A 1 -52.84 -18.12 69.94
CA MET A 1 -51.70 -18.19 70.89
C MET A 1 -50.54 -17.45 70.23
N ASN A 2 -49.84 -16.47 70.77
CA ASN A 2 -49.82 -15.69 72.02
C ASN A 2 -48.84 -14.53 71.67
N LYS A 3 -49.08 -13.24 71.88
CA LYS A 3 -49.14 -12.47 73.15
C LYS A 3 -49.76 -11.10 72.77
N ARG A 4 -50.87 -10.59 73.31
CA ARG A 4 -51.18 -10.08 74.67
C ARG A 4 -50.18 -9.05 75.22
N MET A 5 -50.61 -7.79 75.32
CA MET A 5 -50.78 -6.96 76.54
C MET A 5 -50.62 -5.46 76.19
N ILE A 6 -51.57 -4.52 76.41
CA ILE A 6 -52.39 -4.12 77.58
C ILE A 6 -51.80 -2.89 78.32
N MET A 7 -52.69 -1.90 78.56
CA MET A 7 -52.67 -0.78 79.55
C MET A 7 -51.96 0.51 79.11
N LEU A 8 -52.36 1.75 79.45
CA LEU A 8 -53.40 2.41 80.29
C LEU A 8 -53.18 3.93 80.06
N LYS A 9 -54.14 4.87 80.03
CA LYS A 9 -54.80 5.62 81.16
C LYS A 9 -55.45 6.88 80.50
N ASN A 10 -56.75 7.16 80.68
CA ASN A 10 -57.37 8.11 81.64
C ASN A 10 -56.90 9.58 81.49
N ALA A 11 -57.68 10.66 81.52
CA ALA A 11 -59.07 10.96 81.92
C ALA A 11 -59.41 12.42 81.48
N LYS A 12 -60.66 12.76 81.07
CA LYS A 12 -61.66 13.68 81.72
C LYS A 12 -61.09 15.02 82.26
N THR A 13 -61.66 16.24 82.12
CA THR A 13 -63.06 16.73 81.98
C THR A 13 -63.09 18.29 81.96
N ILE A 14 -64.10 18.89 81.29
CA ILE A 14 -64.97 20.06 81.68
C ILE A 14 -64.36 21.46 82.00
N PHE A 15 -64.85 22.52 81.31
CA PHE A 15 -65.56 23.73 81.85
C PHE A 15 -65.84 24.74 80.68
N ASN A 16 -67.05 25.10 80.24
CA ASN A 16 -68.18 25.89 80.81
C ASN A 16 -68.17 27.39 80.36
N LYS A 17 -69.24 27.82 79.64
CA LYS A 17 -69.99 29.13 79.69
C LYS A 17 -69.19 30.47 79.54
N THR A 18 -69.59 31.53 78.83
CA THR A 18 -70.89 32.08 78.38
C THR A 18 -70.66 33.37 77.52
N ILE A 19 -71.66 33.79 76.73
CA ILE A 19 -72.15 35.18 76.50
C ILE A 19 -71.56 36.10 75.39
N LEU A 20 -72.51 36.73 74.67
CA LEU A 20 -72.53 38.07 74.02
C LEU A 20 -72.51 38.17 72.47
N THR A 21 -73.69 37.93 71.88
CA THR A 21 -74.50 38.81 71.00
C THR A 21 -73.91 39.64 69.83
N PHE A 22 -74.69 39.57 68.72
CA PHE A 22 -75.33 40.64 67.91
C PHE A 22 -74.94 40.74 66.41
N LEU A 23 -76.01 40.88 65.59
CA LEU A 23 -76.13 41.18 64.16
C LEU A 23 -76.10 40.01 63.15
N PHE A 24 -77.23 39.29 63.11
CA PHE A 24 -77.70 38.60 61.90
C PHE A 24 -78.64 39.55 61.14
N SER A 25 -78.15 40.17 60.08
CA SER A 25 -78.96 40.92 59.11
C SER A 25 -79.04 40.15 57.80
N CYS A 26 -80.26 39.95 57.34
CA CYS A 26 -80.65 39.21 56.16
C CYS A 26 -80.14 39.91 54.89
N LEU A 27 -79.32 39.23 54.09
CA LEU A 27 -78.99 39.65 52.71
C LEU A 27 -79.17 38.47 51.78
N THR A 28 -80.25 38.56 51.00
CA THR A 28 -80.54 37.78 49.80
C THR A 28 -79.36 37.87 48.83
N LEU A 29 -78.73 36.73 48.53
CA LEU A 29 -77.79 36.62 47.42
C LEU A 29 -78.58 36.78 46.12
N SER A 30 -78.48 37.95 45.51
CA SER A 30 -78.83 38.18 44.13
C SER A 30 -77.92 37.32 43.25
N SER A 31 -78.52 36.51 42.39
CA SER A 31 -77.86 35.97 41.22
C SER A 31 -77.34 37.14 40.39
N VAL A 32 -76.01 37.30 40.33
CA VAL A 32 -75.38 38.17 39.35
C VAL A 32 -75.60 37.51 37.99
N GLU A 33 -76.63 37.93 37.26
CA GLU A 33 -76.69 37.69 35.82
C GLU A 33 -75.51 38.40 35.17
N ALA A 34 -74.50 37.63 34.75
CA ALA A 34 -73.45 38.14 33.89
C ALA A 34 -74.12 38.54 32.57
N ALA A 35 -74.03 39.83 32.20
CA ALA A 35 -74.53 40.31 30.91
C ALA A 35 -73.99 39.42 29.78
N ASN A 36 -74.89 38.93 28.91
CA ASN A 36 -74.52 38.06 27.80
C ASN A 36 -73.40 38.70 26.96
N PRO A 37 -72.28 37.99 26.71
CA PRO A 37 -71.15 38.56 26.02
C PRO A 37 -71.52 38.96 24.59
N LEU A 38 -71.05 40.13 24.14
CA LEU A 38 -71.37 40.62 22.80
C LEU A 38 -70.70 39.80 21.69
N TRP A 39 -69.69 39.00 22.03
CA TRP A 39 -69.11 37.99 21.16
C TRP A 39 -68.59 36.81 21.97
N THR A 40 -68.59 35.62 21.35
CA THR A 40 -68.17 34.36 21.96
C THR A 40 -66.98 33.77 21.21
N PHE A 41 -66.23 32.89 21.88
CA PHE A 41 -65.05 32.21 21.32
C PHE A 41 -65.28 30.71 21.30
N LEU A 42 -65.13 30.10 20.13
CA LEU A 42 -65.18 28.66 19.95
C LEU A 42 -63.84 28.17 19.39
N PRO A 43 -63.07 27.36 20.13
CA PRO A 43 -61.79 26.87 19.65
C PRO A 43 -61.97 25.91 18.47
N GLN A 44 -61.14 26.08 17.44
CA GLN A 44 -61.05 25.19 16.27
C GLN A 44 -59.84 24.25 16.37
N THR A 45 -58.86 24.61 17.21
CA THR A 45 -57.71 23.76 17.55
C THR A 45 -57.64 23.60 19.08
N PRO A 46 -56.87 22.62 19.60
CA PRO A 46 -56.60 22.54 21.03
C PRO A 46 -56.07 23.86 21.59
N THR A 47 -56.59 24.27 22.74
CA THR A 47 -56.18 25.50 23.42
C THR A 47 -55.27 25.24 24.62
N ASP A 48 -55.15 23.99 25.08
CA ASP A 48 -54.15 23.51 26.04
C ASP A 48 -53.01 22.83 25.25
N ILE A 49 -51.92 23.58 25.02
CA ILE A 49 -50.77 23.14 24.21
C ILE A 49 -49.46 23.33 24.97
N THR A 50 -48.45 22.53 24.62
CA THR A 50 -47.08 22.72 25.10
C THR A 50 -46.21 23.20 23.95
N VAL A 51 -45.46 24.28 24.15
CA VAL A 51 -44.57 24.87 23.13
C VAL A 51 -43.15 24.92 23.69
N ALA A 52 -42.18 24.38 22.95
CA ALA A 52 -40.78 24.46 23.34
C ALA A 52 -40.26 25.90 23.21
N LYS A 53 -39.32 26.32 24.06
CA LYS A 53 -38.71 27.68 24.03
C LYS A 53 -38.04 28.03 22.71
N GLY A 54 -37.74 27.05 21.84
CA GLY A 54 -37.24 27.27 20.47
C GLY A 54 -38.26 27.04 19.36
N GLY A 55 -39.52 26.71 19.67
CA GLY A 55 -40.54 26.31 18.71
C GLY A 55 -41.61 27.37 18.46
N THR A 56 -42.50 27.09 17.50
CA THR A 56 -43.68 27.89 17.19
C THR A 56 -44.93 27.00 17.14
N ALA A 57 -46.10 27.58 17.35
CA ALA A 57 -47.39 26.87 17.24
C ALA A 57 -48.50 27.82 16.79
N GLN A 58 -49.66 27.27 16.42
CA GLN A 58 -50.86 28.06 16.14
C GLN A 58 -52.05 27.57 16.96
N VAL A 59 -52.85 28.53 17.44
CA VAL A 59 -54.16 28.26 18.05
C VAL A 59 -55.21 29.07 17.32
N ILE A 60 -56.30 28.43 16.92
CA ILE A 60 -57.34 29.01 16.09
C ILE A 60 -58.66 29.02 16.85
N TYR A 61 -59.32 30.18 16.84
CA TYR A 61 -60.67 30.37 17.36
C TYR A 61 -61.61 30.85 16.26
N THR A 62 -62.87 30.43 16.31
CA THR A 62 -63.98 31.13 15.67
C THR A 62 -64.57 32.12 16.69
N VAL A 63 -64.62 33.40 16.34
CA VAL A 63 -65.20 34.45 17.18
C VAL A 63 -66.52 34.87 16.57
N GLN A 64 -67.62 34.76 17.32
CA GLN A 64 -68.98 35.00 16.82
C GLN A 64 -69.60 36.23 17.48
N ASN A 65 -70.09 37.17 16.67
CA ASN A 65 -70.77 38.37 17.14
C ASN A 65 -72.21 38.04 17.55
N GLN A 66 -72.56 38.27 18.81
CA GLN A 66 -73.92 38.14 19.31
C GLN A 66 -74.73 39.44 19.18
N SER A 67 -74.08 40.54 18.83
CA SER A 67 -74.71 41.86 18.67
C SER A 67 -75.17 42.14 17.23
N LEU A 68 -76.09 43.09 17.10
CA LEU A 68 -76.61 43.58 15.81
C LEU A 68 -75.70 44.63 15.15
N ARG A 69 -74.58 44.99 15.79
CA ARG A 69 -73.63 45.98 15.24
C ARG A 69 -72.30 45.29 14.91
N PRO A 70 -71.66 45.60 13.78
CA PRO A 70 -70.33 45.08 13.50
C PRO A 70 -69.34 45.53 14.57
N LYS A 71 -68.33 44.69 14.81
CA LYS A 71 -67.28 44.89 15.81
C LYS A 71 -65.91 44.82 15.14
N MET A 72 -65.00 45.65 15.63
CA MET A 72 -63.60 45.65 15.23
C MET A 72 -62.82 45.30 16.48
N LEU A 73 -62.22 44.12 16.50
CA LEU A 73 -61.65 43.56 17.72
C LEU A 73 -60.12 43.60 17.69
N VAL A 74 -59.53 44.11 18.77
CA VAL A 74 -58.09 44.14 18.99
C VAL A 74 -57.77 43.29 20.21
N MET A 75 -56.77 42.43 20.09
CA MET A 75 -56.32 41.56 21.16
C MET A 75 -55.50 42.35 22.20
N LYS A 76 -55.72 42.08 23.50
CA LYS A 76 -54.79 42.53 24.54
C LYS A 76 -53.44 41.82 24.36
N PRO A 77 -52.30 42.54 24.38
CA PRO A 77 -50.99 41.93 24.15
C PRO A 77 -50.72 40.78 25.11
N ILE A 78 -50.28 39.64 24.56
CA ILE A 78 -49.69 38.53 25.31
C ILE A 78 -48.28 38.35 24.74
N ALA A 79 -47.25 38.42 25.59
CA ALA A 79 -45.86 38.25 25.15
C ALA A 79 -45.72 36.91 24.41
N GLY A 80 -45.12 36.93 23.22
CA GLY A 80 -44.92 35.74 22.40
C GLY A 80 -46.16 35.21 21.67
N VAL A 81 -47.34 35.85 21.78
CA VAL A 81 -48.54 35.48 21.03
C VAL A 81 -49.00 36.67 20.19
N SER A 82 -49.06 36.48 18.88
CA SER A 82 -49.51 37.50 17.94
C SER A 82 -50.71 37.01 17.13
N GLN A 83 -51.51 37.94 16.65
CA GLN A 83 -52.65 37.65 15.78
C GLN A 83 -52.19 37.71 14.32
N ALA A 84 -52.51 36.71 13.50
CA ALA A 84 -52.10 36.66 12.10
C ALA A 84 -52.77 37.75 11.22
N GLY A 85 -53.93 38.27 11.63
CA GLY A 85 -54.65 39.36 10.97
C GLY A 85 -55.87 39.83 11.78
N VAL A 86 -56.29 41.09 11.62
CA VAL A 86 -57.38 41.69 12.42
C VAL A 86 -58.69 40.94 12.19
N CYS A 87 -59.37 40.61 13.29
CA CYS A 87 -60.65 39.93 13.28
C CYS A 87 -61.78 40.96 13.15
N GLN A 88 -62.28 41.13 11.93
CA GLN A 88 -63.45 41.96 11.65
C GLN A 88 -64.72 41.13 11.86
N LEU A 89 -65.59 41.53 12.79
CA LEU A 89 -66.82 40.82 13.14
C LEU A 89 -68.03 41.52 12.50
N PRO A 90 -68.65 40.96 11.45
CA PRO A 90 -69.93 41.47 10.94
C PRO A 90 -71.04 41.40 12.00
N ALA A 91 -72.09 42.19 11.85
CA ALA A 91 -73.30 42.05 12.70
C ALA A 91 -73.84 40.62 12.60
N LYS A 92 -74.06 39.95 13.73
CA LYS A 92 -74.46 38.53 13.80
C LYS A 92 -73.58 37.53 13.01
N GLY A 93 -72.39 37.94 12.56
CA GLY A 93 -71.45 37.09 11.81
C GLY A 93 -70.32 36.53 12.69
N SER A 94 -69.33 35.92 12.04
CA SER A 94 -68.13 35.37 12.71
C SER A 94 -66.85 35.76 11.99
N CYS A 95 -65.73 35.72 12.70
CA CYS A 95 -64.37 35.77 12.14
C CYS A 95 -63.57 34.52 12.57
N THR A 96 -62.46 34.27 11.88
CA THR A 96 -61.41 33.35 12.35
C THR A 96 -60.28 34.15 12.99
N LEU A 97 -59.98 33.86 14.25
CA LEU A 97 -58.83 34.41 14.98
C LEU A 97 -57.72 33.36 14.98
N ILE A 98 -56.64 33.62 14.23
CA ILE A 98 -55.44 32.79 14.22
C ILE A 98 -54.40 33.45 15.12
N LEU A 99 -54.01 32.73 16.17
CA LEU A 99 -52.93 33.11 17.07
C LEU A 99 -51.66 32.38 16.65
N ASN A 100 -50.59 33.14 16.37
CA ASN A 100 -49.24 32.63 16.18
C ASN A 100 -48.49 32.70 17.51
N ILE A 101 -48.04 31.56 18.00
CA ILE A 101 -47.27 31.42 19.23
C ILE A 101 -45.80 31.29 18.86
N ASN A 102 -44.97 32.18 19.40
CA ASN A 102 -43.52 32.20 19.26
C ASN A 102 -42.88 31.85 20.60
N GLY A 103 -42.46 30.60 20.76
CA GLY A 103 -41.85 30.05 21.98
C GLY A 103 -40.71 30.91 22.56
N PRO A 104 -39.73 31.35 21.76
CA PRO A 104 -38.66 32.24 22.21
C PRO A 104 -39.11 33.56 22.84
N ALA A 105 -40.27 34.07 22.44
CA ALA A 105 -40.82 35.34 22.90
C ALA A 105 -41.82 35.19 24.07
N LEU A 106 -42.14 33.96 24.48
CA LEU A 106 -42.92 33.68 25.68
C LEU A 106 -42.06 33.95 26.92
N GLN A 107 -42.62 34.65 27.91
CA GLN A 107 -41.94 34.94 29.19
C GLN A 107 -42.21 33.88 30.27
N GLY A 108 -43.04 32.88 29.97
CA GLY A 108 -43.49 31.81 30.87
C GLY A 108 -44.74 31.13 30.30
N ASP A 109 -45.44 30.36 31.13
CA ASP A 109 -46.73 29.79 30.76
C ASP A 109 -47.77 30.90 30.53
N VAL A 110 -48.63 30.72 29.52
CA VAL A 110 -49.75 31.61 29.25
C VAL A 110 -51.01 30.93 29.74
N LEU A 111 -51.63 31.46 30.80
CA LEU A 111 -52.86 30.93 31.38
C LEU A 111 -53.98 31.98 31.30
N GLY A 112 -54.89 31.82 30.34
CA GLY A 112 -56.00 32.74 30.12
C GLY A 112 -55.93 33.51 28.80
N GLY A 113 -57.05 34.14 28.41
CA GLY A 113 -57.21 34.80 27.11
C GLY A 113 -57.49 33.82 25.95
N PRO A 114 -57.37 34.27 24.68
CA PRO A 114 -57.09 35.64 24.27
C PRO A 114 -58.23 36.58 24.69
N VAL A 115 -57.89 37.77 25.19
CA VAL A 115 -58.88 38.82 25.48
C VAL A 115 -58.98 39.71 24.26
N LEU A 116 -60.17 39.82 23.66
CA LEU A 116 -60.43 40.77 22.58
C LEU A 116 -61.24 41.94 23.12
N CYS A 117 -60.85 43.15 22.74
CA CYS A 117 -61.52 44.41 23.08
C CYS A 117 -62.02 45.11 21.82
N GLN A 118 -63.14 45.83 21.91
CA GLN A 118 -63.59 46.68 20.81
C GLN A 118 -62.60 47.83 20.57
N GLN A 119 -62.19 48.02 19.32
CA GLN A 119 -61.29 49.10 18.91
C GLN A 119 -61.90 50.46 19.27
N GLY A 120 -61.15 51.27 20.03
CA GLY A 120 -61.60 52.56 20.55
C GLY A 120 -62.39 52.49 21.88
N ASN A 121 -62.65 51.29 22.42
CA ASN A 121 -63.30 51.12 23.72
C ASN A 121 -62.67 49.97 24.53
N ASN A 122 -61.67 50.31 25.34
CA ASN A 122 -60.91 49.37 26.18
C ASN A 122 -61.69 48.80 27.38
N LEU A 123 -62.93 49.25 27.62
CA LEU A 123 -63.82 48.73 28.65
C LEU A 123 -64.74 47.62 28.12
N GLN A 124 -64.88 47.48 26.79
CA GLN A 124 -65.69 46.45 26.16
C GLN A 124 -64.81 45.31 25.66
N CYS A 125 -64.44 44.41 26.58
CA CYS A 125 -63.58 43.26 26.29
C CYS A 125 -64.24 41.96 26.73
N PHE A 126 -64.07 40.91 25.94
CA PHE A 126 -64.49 39.56 26.29
C PHE A 126 -63.37 38.56 26.02
N GLN A 127 -63.39 37.44 26.73
CA GLN A 127 -62.45 36.33 26.60
C GLN A 127 -63.22 35.01 26.52
N PRO A 128 -62.59 33.89 26.10
CA PRO A 128 -63.22 32.58 26.11
C PRO A 128 -63.71 32.16 27.51
N SER A 129 -64.61 31.18 27.55
CA SER A 129 -64.97 30.50 28.80
C SER A 129 -63.73 29.83 29.43
N ALA A 130 -63.80 29.49 30.72
CA ALA A 130 -62.70 28.82 31.42
C ALA A 130 -62.28 27.48 30.79
N ALA A 131 -63.19 26.81 30.08
CA ALA A 131 -62.92 25.57 29.34
C ALA A 131 -62.20 25.80 28.01
N ASN A 132 -62.42 26.96 27.37
CA ASN A 132 -61.88 27.30 26.05
C ASN A 132 -60.72 28.30 26.13
N SER A 133 -60.25 28.63 27.34
CA SER A 133 -59.16 29.57 27.54
C SER A 133 -57.84 29.03 26.97
N LEU A 134 -57.01 29.94 26.49
CA LEU A 134 -55.68 29.64 26.02
C LEU A 134 -54.81 29.21 27.20
N ARG A 135 -54.23 28.01 27.12
CA ARG A 135 -53.25 27.47 28.07
C ARG A 135 -52.03 27.02 27.28
N ILE A 136 -50.94 27.76 27.38
CA ILE A 136 -49.66 27.40 26.75
C ILE A 136 -48.69 27.07 27.86
N ARG A 137 -48.19 25.84 27.88
CA ARG A 137 -47.09 25.40 28.77
C ARG A 137 -45.76 25.55 28.04
N LEU A 138 -44.85 26.35 28.58
CA LEU A 138 -43.53 26.57 27.98
C LEU A 138 -42.59 25.43 28.39
N SER A 139 -42.24 24.56 27.45
CA SER A 139 -41.21 23.53 27.68
C SER A 139 -39.81 24.14 27.50
N GLN A 140 -38.96 23.98 28.51
CA GLN A 140 -37.55 24.38 28.42
C GLN A 140 -36.68 23.38 27.64
N GLN A 141 -37.22 22.21 27.27
CA GLN A 141 -36.46 21.20 26.57
C GLN A 141 -36.39 21.51 25.06
N PRO A 142 -35.20 21.67 24.45
CA PRO A 142 -35.07 21.75 23.00
C PRO A 142 -35.51 20.44 22.32
N PRO A 143 -35.86 20.45 21.02
CA PRO A 143 -36.19 19.22 20.30
C PRO A 143 -35.07 18.18 20.45
N PRO A 144 -35.39 16.88 20.65
CA PRO A 144 -34.38 15.84 20.70
C PRO A 144 -33.63 15.80 19.36
N VAL A 145 -32.32 16.07 19.40
CA VAL A 145 -31.43 15.93 18.24
C VAL A 145 -31.03 14.47 18.16
N GLN A 146 -31.28 13.82 17.02
CA GLN A 146 -30.83 12.46 16.80
C GLN A 146 -29.30 12.43 16.78
N GLN A 147 -28.72 11.59 17.63
CA GLN A 147 -27.28 11.40 17.74
C GLN A 147 -26.90 9.96 17.37
N TYR A 148 -25.67 9.81 16.89
CA TYR A 148 -25.07 8.54 16.52
C TYR A 148 -23.68 8.40 17.16
N THR A 149 -23.30 7.17 17.44
CA THR A 149 -21.98 6.83 17.99
C THR A 149 -21.06 6.33 16.89
N VAL A 150 -19.84 6.86 16.83
CA VAL A 150 -18.78 6.35 15.96
C VAL A 150 -17.63 5.83 16.82
N MET A 151 -17.43 4.52 16.79
CA MET A 151 -16.31 3.86 17.46
C MET A 151 -15.10 3.84 16.54
N SER A 152 -13.91 4.06 17.10
CA SER A 152 -12.64 4.07 16.36
C SER A 152 -11.69 3.03 16.95
N SER A 153 -11.08 2.21 16.11
CA SER A 153 -10.04 1.26 16.51
C SER A 153 -8.85 1.29 15.55
N ALA A 154 -7.66 1.01 16.08
CA ALA A 154 -6.44 0.85 15.32
C ALA A 154 -5.89 -0.56 15.56
N GLY A 155 -5.50 -1.24 14.48
CA GLY A 155 -4.71 -2.46 14.54
C GLY A 155 -3.30 -2.21 15.08
N ALA A 156 -2.51 -3.28 15.22
CA ALA A 156 -1.12 -3.17 15.65
C ALA A 156 -0.27 -2.32 14.68
N ASN A 157 0.84 -1.76 15.19
CA ASN A 157 1.83 -0.98 14.45
C ASN A 157 1.37 0.40 13.97
N GLY A 158 0.46 1.02 14.72
CA GLY A 158 0.07 2.40 14.53
C GLY A 158 -1.07 2.82 15.46
N SER A 159 -1.59 4.01 15.23
CA SER A 159 -2.68 4.60 16.01
C SER A 159 -3.66 5.39 15.14
N ILE A 160 -4.85 5.66 15.67
CA ILE A 160 -5.91 6.44 15.02
C ILE A 160 -6.32 7.62 15.91
N SER A 161 -6.65 8.76 15.31
CA SER A 161 -7.19 9.94 15.98
C SER A 161 -8.46 10.44 15.26
N PRO A 162 -9.56 10.72 15.96
CA PRO A 162 -9.75 10.49 17.40
C PRO A 162 -9.74 8.99 17.74
N ALA A 163 -9.11 8.64 18.87
CA ALA A 163 -9.00 7.25 19.33
C ALA A 163 -10.18 6.79 20.20
N THR A 164 -11.01 7.74 20.65
CA THR A 164 -12.14 7.51 21.54
C THR A 164 -13.45 7.55 20.77
N THR A 165 -14.45 6.84 21.27
CA THR A 165 -15.81 6.88 20.71
C THR A 165 -16.33 8.32 20.66
N GLN A 166 -16.78 8.72 19.47
CA GLN A 166 -17.37 10.02 19.22
C GLN A 166 -18.91 9.90 19.23
N VAL A 167 -19.59 10.89 19.81
CA VAL A 167 -21.05 11.03 19.73
C VAL A 167 -21.35 12.30 18.94
N VAL A 168 -22.03 12.14 17.80
CA VAL A 168 -22.25 13.23 16.85
C VAL A 168 -23.71 13.34 16.45
N ASN A 169 -24.14 14.53 16.02
CA ASN A 169 -25.51 14.74 15.53
C ASN A 169 -25.69 14.11 14.15
N ALA A 170 -26.93 13.74 13.80
CA ALA A 170 -27.26 13.27 12.46
C ALA A 170 -26.81 14.27 11.36
N GLY A 171 -26.23 13.75 10.27
CA GLY A 171 -25.76 14.53 9.13
C GLY A 171 -24.38 15.17 9.27
N THR A 172 -23.70 15.01 10.42
CA THR A 172 -22.32 15.51 10.58
C THR A 172 -21.30 14.70 9.78
N ASN A 173 -20.14 15.32 9.51
CA ASN A 173 -18.96 14.65 8.97
C ASN A 173 -17.90 14.53 10.06
N LEU A 174 -17.13 13.45 10.06
CA LEU A 174 -16.03 13.23 11.00
C LEU A 174 -14.78 12.79 10.23
N ALA A 175 -13.64 13.41 10.55
CA ALA A 175 -12.34 13.08 9.98
C ALA A 175 -11.52 12.24 10.95
N PHE A 176 -10.79 11.27 10.40
CA PHE A 176 -9.88 10.40 11.12
C PHE A 176 -8.49 10.51 10.51
N THR A 177 -7.48 10.51 11.36
CA THR A 177 -6.07 10.49 10.98
C THR A 177 -5.41 9.27 11.59
N ALA A 178 -4.75 8.48 10.77
CA ALA A 178 -3.91 7.38 11.19
C ALA A 178 -2.44 7.80 11.25
N VAL A 179 -1.75 7.36 12.29
CA VAL A 179 -0.31 7.57 12.49
C VAL A 179 0.34 6.19 12.57
N PRO A 180 0.92 5.68 11.45
CA PRO A 180 1.68 4.45 11.46
C PRO A 180 2.93 4.55 12.33
N ASP A 181 3.33 3.44 12.93
CA ASP A 181 4.63 3.35 13.59
C ASP A 181 5.76 3.31 12.57
N GLN A 182 7.00 3.58 13.01
CA GLN A 182 8.18 3.54 12.15
C GLN A 182 8.32 2.18 11.44
N GLY A 183 8.56 2.20 10.13
CA GLY A 183 8.66 0.97 9.33
C GLY A 183 7.32 0.45 8.81
N PHE A 184 6.20 1.11 9.11
CA PHE A 184 4.86 0.71 8.68
C PHE A 184 4.13 1.82 7.93
N GLY A 185 3.15 1.44 7.13
CA GLY A 185 2.19 2.32 6.47
C GLY A 185 0.76 1.87 6.74
N VAL A 186 -0.20 2.75 6.45
CA VAL A 186 -1.62 2.37 6.49
C VAL A 186 -1.88 1.31 5.43
N SER A 187 -2.44 0.18 5.85
CA SER A 187 -2.90 -0.87 4.96
C SER A 187 -4.27 -0.53 4.39
N GLN A 188 -5.27 -0.39 5.26
CA GLN A 188 -6.64 -0.10 4.86
C GLN A 188 -7.46 0.47 6.02
N TRP A 189 -8.52 1.19 5.65
CA TRP A 189 -9.60 1.65 6.50
C TRP A 189 -10.84 0.79 6.27
N LEU A 190 -11.49 0.40 7.37
CA LEU A 190 -12.74 -0.35 7.36
C LEU A 190 -13.85 0.45 8.01
N LEU A 191 -15.02 0.48 7.37
CA LEU A 191 -16.28 0.98 7.91
C LEU A 191 -17.20 -0.21 8.13
N ASP A 192 -17.61 -0.41 9.38
CA ASP A 192 -18.52 -1.50 9.78
C ASP A 192 -18.04 -2.88 9.31
N GLY A 193 -16.72 -3.10 9.36
CA GLY A 193 -16.06 -4.34 8.94
C GLY A 193 -15.76 -4.45 7.44
N ASN A 194 -16.18 -3.48 6.61
CA ASN A 194 -15.95 -3.49 5.16
C ASN A 194 -14.85 -2.51 4.76
N VAL A 195 -13.96 -2.92 3.86
CA VAL A 195 -12.88 -2.06 3.34
C VAL A 195 -13.47 -0.89 2.54
N VAL A 196 -13.13 0.34 2.93
CA VAL A 196 -13.60 1.57 2.29
C VAL A 196 -12.48 2.42 1.69
N GLN A 197 -11.23 2.23 2.13
CA GLN A 197 -10.07 2.93 1.57
C GLN A 197 -8.82 2.07 1.78
N ASN A 198 -7.98 1.94 0.75
CA ASN A 198 -6.65 1.33 0.85
C ASN A 198 -5.60 2.44 1.01
N GLY A 199 -4.73 2.31 2.00
CA GLY A 199 -3.73 3.32 2.32
C GLY A 199 -4.30 4.68 2.73
N GLY A 200 -3.43 5.69 2.71
CA GLY A 200 -3.75 7.07 3.10
C GLY A 200 -3.84 7.27 4.62
N THR A 201 -3.20 8.31 5.13
CA THR A 201 -3.20 8.63 6.57
C THR A 201 -4.46 9.35 7.03
N ASN A 202 -5.35 9.75 6.12
CA ASN A 202 -6.60 10.41 6.45
C ASN A 202 -7.79 9.68 5.84
N PHE A 203 -8.89 9.64 6.59
CA PHE A 203 -10.18 9.12 6.15
C PHE A 203 -11.30 10.04 6.64
N GLN A 204 -12.31 10.29 5.80
CA GLN A 204 -13.45 11.15 6.15
C GLN A 204 -14.75 10.37 6.05
N LEU A 205 -15.44 10.24 7.18
CA LEU A 205 -16.81 9.72 7.24
C LEU A 205 -17.79 10.88 7.06
N ASN A 206 -18.56 10.86 5.98
CA ASN A 206 -19.47 11.94 5.63
C ASN A 206 -20.93 11.55 5.89
N ASN A 207 -21.76 12.53 6.26
CA ASN A 207 -23.21 12.41 6.42
C ASN A 207 -23.61 11.23 7.32
N ILE A 208 -23.27 11.30 8.60
CA ILE A 208 -23.51 10.22 9.56
C ILE A 208 -25.02 10.09 9.86
N GLN A 209 -25.61 8.95 9.49
CA GLN A 209 -27.05 8.64 9.64
C GLN A 209 -27.32 7.38 10.47
N ALA A 210 -26.27 6.74 11.00
CA ALA A 210 -26.34 5.57 11.86
C ALA A 210 -25.10 5.50 12.76
N ASN A 211 -25.11 4.57 13.72
CA ASN A 211 -23.90 4.22 14.45
C ASN A 211 -22.92 3.51 13.53
N HIS A 212 -21.63 3.79 13.68
CA HIS A 212 -20.58 3.21 12.85
C HIS A 212 -19.38 2.76 13.68
N SER A 213 -18.62 1.83 13.14
CA SER A 213 -17.27 1.48 13.61
C SER A 213 -16.27 1.74 12.49
N ILE A 214 -15.23 2.52 12.79
CA ILE A 214 -14.08 2.77 11.94
C ILE A 214 -12.88 2.01 12.49
N GLU A 215 -12.26 1.20 11.63
CA GLU A 215 -11.02 0.52 11.94
C GLU A 215 -9.94 0.93 10.93
N VAL A 216 -8.71 1.13 11.40
CA VAL A 216 -7.53 1.25 10.52
C VAL A 216 -6.53 0.15 10.85
N THR A 217 -5.92 -0.41 9.81
CA THR A 217 -4.89 -1.45 9.94
C THR A 217 -3.59 -0.99 9.30
N PHE A 218 -2.46 -1.51 9.80
CA PHE A 218 -1.12 -1.13 9.37
C PHE A 218 -0.33 -2.35 8.89
N GLY A 219 0.61 -2.13 7.99
CA GLY A 219 1.49 -3.16 7.46
C GLY A 219 2.72 -2.56 6.80
N GLN A 220 3.60 -3.40 6.26
CA GLN A 220 4.78 -2.96 5.53
C GLN A 220 4.55 -3.11 4.02
N ALA A 221 5.18 -2.24 3.24
CA ALA A 221 5.33 -2.46 1.82
C ALA A 221 6.33 -3.60 1.55
N THR A 222 6.24 -4.22 0.36
CA THR A 222 7.05 -5.41 0.03
C THR A 222 7.79 -5.16 -1.27
N LEU A 223 9.02 -4.64 -1.16
CA LEU A 223 9.91 -4.43 -2.30
C LEU A 223 10.61 -5.74 -2.66
N THR A 224 10.45 -6.20 -3.89
CA THR A 224 11.04 -7.45 -4.38
C THR A 224 11.75 -7.18 -5.71
N PRO A 225 13.06 -7.44 -5.80
CA PRO A 225 13.77 -7.33 -7.07
C PRO A 225 13.46 -8.53 -7.96
N LEU A 226 13.43 -8.31 -9.28
CA LEU A 226 13.26 -9.39 -10.26
C LEU A 226 14.44 -10.37 -10.25
N THR A 227 15.65 -9.89 -9.94
CA THR A 227 16.85 -10.71 -9.74
C THR A 227 17.61 -10.28 -8.48
N GLN A 228 18.18 -11.24 -7.77
CA GLN A 228 19.06 -10.99 -6.61
C GLN A 228 20.54 -10.89 -6.98
N ASN A 229 20.92 -11.39 -8.16
CA ASN A 229 22.29 -11.35 -8.66
C ASN A 229 22.27 -10.84 -10.10
N LEU A 230 23.05 -9.80 -10.38
CA LEU A 230 23.17 -9.23 -11.70
C LEU A 230 24.63 -9.24 -12.14
N THR A 231 24.88 -9.73 -13.34
CA THR A 231 26.21 -9.72 -13.95
C THR A 231 26.20 -8.89 -15.22
N LEU A 232 27.20 -8.04 -15.36
CA LEU A 232 27.43 -7.18 -16.52
C LEU A 232 28.81 -7.50 -17.10
N SER A 233 29.02 -7.20 -18.38
CA SER A 233 30.35 -7.15 -18.96
C SER A 233 30.93 -5.73 -18.88
N ILE A 234 32.25 -5.59 -18.79
CA ILE A 234 32.90 -4.27 -18.96
C ILE A 234 32.70 -3.76 -20.39
N ASN A 235 32.68 -2.44 -20.57
CA ASN A 235 32.84 -1.82 -21.89
C ASN A 235 34.33 -1.75 -22.24
N SER A 236 34.80 -2.70 -23.05
CA SER A 236 36.20 -2.78 -23.49
C SER A 236 36.27 -3.03 -25.00
N PRO A 237 36.15 -1.98 -25.83
CA PRO A 237 36.20 -2.10 -27.29
C PRO A 237 37.54 -2.61 -27.83
N GLY A 238 38.62 -2.47 -27.04
CA GLY A 238 39.95 -2.95 -27.39
C GLY A 238 40.23 -4.40 -26.97
N ALA A 239 39.30 -5.06 -26.27
CA ALA A 239 39.44 -6.47 -25.95
C ALA A 239 39.29 -7.37 -27.19
N ASP A 240 39.69 -8.63 -27.08
CA ASP A 240 39.64 -9.60 -28.18
C ASP A 240 38.88 -10.88 -27.78
N PRO A 241 37.59 -11.01 -28.17
CA PRO A 241 36.80 -10.01 -28.88
C PRO A 241 36.34 -8.85 -28.00
N ALA A 242 35.96 -7.74 -28.63
CA ALA A 242 35.49 -6.53 -27.96
C ALA A 242 34.31 -6.84 -27.02
N LEU A 243 34.35 -6.28 -25.82
CA LEU A 243 33.24 -6.34 -24.86
C LEU A 243 32.42 -5.05 -24.96
N THR A 244 31.12 -5.19 -25.23
CA THR A 244 30.21 -4.08 -25.49
C THR A 244 29.83 -3.31 -24.22
N GLY A 245 29.72 -4.00 -23.08
CA GLY A 245 29.30 -3.40 -21.83
C GLY A 245 27.87 -2.87 -21.87
N ASN A 246 26.93 -3.67 -22.36
CA ASN A 246 25.52 -3.29 -22.44
C ASN A 246 24.96 -3.01 -21.03
N ALA A 247 24.13 -1.97 -20.93
CA ALA A 247 23.43 -1.66 -19.70
C ALA A 247 22.46 -2.78 -19.29
N ARG A 248 22.25 -2.94 -17.98
CA ARG A 248 21.31 -3.89 -17.39
C ARG A 248 20.31 -3.20 -16.46
N ILE A 249 19.16 -3.83 -16.28
CA ILE A 249 18.03 -3.30 -15.52
C ILE A 249 17.80 -4.16 -14.28
N ILE A 250 17.85 -3.53 -13.10
CA ILE A 250 17.28 -4.08 -11.87
C ILE A 250 15.86 -3.55 -11.75
N ARG A 251 14.88 -4.43 -11.98
CA ARG A 251 13.46 -4.10 -11.78
C ARG A 251 13.03 -4.42 -10.35
N ILE A 252 12.46 -3.45 -9.66
CA ILE A 252 11.89 -3.59 -8.32
C ILE A 252 10.38 -3.56 -8.42
N PHE A 253 9.72 -4.57 -7.87
CA PHE A 253 8.26 -4.63 -7.73
C PHE A 253 7.86 -4.34 -6.29
N ASN A 254 6.83 -3.53 -6.09
CA ASN A 254 6.10 -3.53 -4.83
C ASN A 254 4.97 -4.56 -4.93
N MET A 255 5.21 -5.77 -4.42
CA MET A 255 4.22 -6.87 -4.50
C MET A 255 3.07 -6.72 -3.51
N GLY A 256 3.20 -5.83 -2.52
CA GLY A 256 2.15 -5.55 -1.55
C GLY A 256 1.10 -4.56 -2.07
N SER A 257 0.01 -4.40 -1.31
CA SER A 257 -1.01 -3.38 -1.55
C SER A 257 -0.65 -2.01 -0.94
N ILE A 258 0.32 -1.98 -0.03
CA ILE A 258 0.77 -0.79 0.69
C ILE A 258 1.81 -0.05 -0.17
N PRO A 259 1.60 1.24 -0.50
CA PRO A 259 2.62 2.04 -1.19
C PRO A 259 3.92 2.11 -0.37
N ALA A 260 5.05 1.89 -1.03
CA ALA A 260 6.38 2.10 -0.44
C ALA A 260 6.71 3.61 -0.51
N LEU A 261 7.01 4.22 0.63
CA LEU A 261 7.24 5.66 0.76
C LEU A 261 8.73 5.98 0.78
N ASN A 262 9.10 7.10 0.17
CA ASN A 262 10.48 7.58 0.08
C ASN A 262 11.47 6.50 -0.37
N VAL A 263 11.13 5.82 -1.46
CA VAL A 263 12.01 4.84 -2.10
C VAL A 263 13.33 5.50 -2.44
N GLN A 264 14.41 4.87 -2.02
CA GLN A 264 15.79 5.30 -2.21
C GLN A 264 16.63 4.14 -2.72
N VAL A 265 17.63 4.48 -3.53
CA VAL A 265 18.60 3.53 -4.08
C VAL A 265 19.99 3.98 -3.67
N ASN A 266 20.72 3.08 -3.02
CA ASN A 266 22.09 3.30 -2.59
C ASN A 266 22.98 2.21 -3.18
N THR A 267 24.20 2.56 -3.54
CA THR A 267 25.17 1.63 -4.13
C THR A 267 26.43 1.54 -3.28
N SER A 268 27.05 0.36 -3.23
CA SER A 268 28.35 0.19 -2.59
C SER A 268 29.25 -0.74 -3.41
N ALA A 269 30.55 -0.46 -3.41
CA ALA A 269 31.59 -1.29 -4.02
C ALA A 269 31.39 -1.64 -5.52
N LEU A 270 30.65 -0.81 -6.27
CA LEU A 270 30.65 -0.86 -7.73
C LEU A 270 31.95 -0.22 -8.27
N PRO A 271 32.45 -0.63 -9.46
CA PRO A 271 33.55 0.05 -10.11
C PRO A 271 33.24 1.55 -10.32
N GLY A 272 34.24 2.42 -10.15
CA GLY A 272 34.03 3.87 -10.12
C GLY A 272 33.51 4.50 -11.42
N ASP A 273 33.68 3.81 -12.55
CA ASP A 273 33.19 4.18 -13.88
C ASP A 273 31.85 3.50 -14.24
N THR A 274 31.24 2.74 -13.32
CA THR A 274 29.90 2.18 -13.48
C THR A 274 28.86 3.22 -13.04
N SER A 275 27.95 3.57 -13.95
CA SER A 275 26.88 4.53 -13.66
C SER A 275 25.58 3.84 -13.26
N VAL A 276 24.83 4.48 -12.35
CA VAL A 276 23.55 3.98 -11.83
C VAL A 276 22.49 5.06 -12.00
N ASN A 277 21.48 4.78 -12.82
CA ASN A 277 20.31 5.64 -12.98
C ASN A 277 19.10 5.00 -12.29
N SER A 278 18.68 5.60 -11.18
CA SER A 278 17.54 5.15 -10.39
C SER A 278 16.38 6.15 -10.40
N SER A 279 16.30 7.03 -11.40
CA SER A 279 15.31 8.11 -11.45
C SER A 279 13.86 7.63 -11.33
N SER A 280 13.56 6.43 -11.83
CA SER A 280 12.22 5.83 -11.73
C SER A 280 11.94 5.18 -10.35
N CYS A 281 12.98 4.89 -9.56
CA CYS A 281 12.88 4.32 -8.22
C CYS A 281 13.12 5.38 -7.14
N THR A 282 12.29 6.43 -7.15
CA THR A 282 12.33 7.51 -6.17
C THR A 282 10.93 7.86 -5.69
N GLY A 283 10.81 8.41 -4.47
CA GLY A 283 9.51 8.89 -3.95
C GLY A 283 8.58 7.74 -3.57
N THR A 284 7.34 7.74 -4.09
CA THR A 284 6.35 6.71 -3.73
C THR A 284 6.23 5.66 -4.82
N LEU A 285 6.39 4.37 -4.46
CA LEU A 285 6.10 3.24 -5.34
C LEU A 285 4.80 2.56 -4.87
N ASN A 286 3.72 2.79 -5.61
CA ASN A 286 2.40 2.26 -5.30
C ASN A 286 2.38 0.72 -5.26
N GLY A 287 1.45 0.15 -4.49
CA GLY A 287 1.24 -1.30 -4.47
C GLY A 287 0.91 -1.84 -5.86
N GLY A 288 1.54 -2.95 -6.24
CA GLY A 288 1.45 -3.56 -7.57
C GLY A 288 2.25 -2.86 -8.67
N ALA A 289 2.90 -1.73 -8.39
CA ALA A 289 3.74 -1.02 -9.35
C ALA A 289 5.18 -1.54 -9.34
N SER A 290 5.94 -1.16 -10.37
CA SER A 290 7.37 -1.42 -10.47
C SER A 290 8.16 -0.18 -10.87
N CYS A 291 9.45 -0.18 -10.55
CA CYS A 291 10.40 0.79 -11.03
C CYS A 291 11.69 0.10 -11.48
N ASP A 292 12.46 0.78 -12.32
CA ASP A 292 13.68 0.27 -12.94
C ASP A 292 14.91 1.09 -12.53
N ILE A 293 15.99 0.37 -12.19
CA ILE A 293 17.32 0.91 -11.95
C ILE A 293 18.22 0.44 -13.08
N ILE A 294 18.77 1.37 -13.86
CA ILE A 294 19.64 1.07 -15.00
C ILE A 294 21.09 1.16 -14.55
N ILE A 295 21.83 0.06 -14.68
CA ILE A 295 23.26 -0.04 -14.40
C ILE A 295 24.00 -0.07 -15.74
N THR A 296 24.87 0.92 -15.98
CA THR A 296 25.70 0.97 -17.20
C THR A 296 27.17 0.80 -16.82
N PRO A 297 27.83 -0.29 -17.25
CA PRO A 297 29.20 -0.59 -16.85
C PRO A 297 30.20 0.31 -17.59
N GLY A 298 31.30 0.63 -16.92
CA GLY A 298 32.48 1.25 -17.53
C GLY A 298 33.50 0.21 -18.00
N GLY A 299 34.76 0.62 -18.16
CA GLY A 299 35.86 -0.26 -18.56
C GLY A 299 36.49 -1.04 -17.40
N THR A 300 36.17 -0.68 -16.15
CA THR A 300 36.76 -1.28 -14.96
C THR A 300 35.90 -2.43 -14.44
N ALA A 301 36.52 -3.60 -14.23
CA ALA A 301 35.85 -4.76 -13.65
C ALA A 301 35.71 -4.65 -12.12
N SER A 302 34.79 -5.43 -11.53
CA SER A 302 34.64 -5.57 -10.09
C SER A 302 35.95 -5.97 -9.42
N LEU A 303 36.18 -5.43 -8.22
CA LEU A 303 37.43 -5.62 -7.50
C LEU A 303 37.42 -6.94 -6.71
N ASP A 304 38.59 -7.52 -6.50
CA ASP A 304 38.80 -8.61 -5.55
C ASP A 304 38.94 -8.13 -4.10
N THR A 305 39.22 -9.05 -3.18
CA THR A 305 39.40 -8.75 -1.75
C THR A 305 40.60 -7.86 -1.45
N ASN A 306 41.53 -7.70 -2.40
CA ASN A 306 42.72 -6.87 -2.29
C ASN A 306 42.58 -5.55 -3.08
N ALA A 307 41.35 -5.21 -3.49
CA ALA A 307 41.01 -4.01 -4.25
C ALA A 307 41.64 -3.92 -5.66
N ASN A 308 41.99 -5.06 -6.28
CA ASN A 308 42.42 -5.10 -7.68
C ASN A 308 41.25 -5.50 -8.59
N PRO A 309 41.10 -4.93 -9.79
CA PRO A 309 40.11 -5.40 -10.76
C PRO A 309 40.28 -6.90 -11.03
N CYS A 310 39.19 -7.66 -11.12
CA CYS A 310 39.25 -9.11 -11.32
C CYS A 310 39.90 -9.56 -12.64
N THR A 311 40.10 -8.62 -13.56
CA THR A 311 40.84 -8.78 -14.82
C THR A 311 42.36 -8.63 -14.65
N THR A 312 42.85 -8.35 -13.44
CA THR A 312 44.29 -8.21 -13.16
C THR A 312 44.95 -9.57 -13.21
N SER A 313 45.99 -9.73 -14.03
CA SER A 313 46.73 -10.98 -14.21
C SER A 313 47.10 -11.66 -12.87
N PRO A 314 46.84 -12.97 -12.71
CA PRO A 314 46.33 -13.92 -13.73
C PRO A 314 44.79 -13.95 -13.83
N GLY A 315 44.08 -13.08 -13.13
CA GLY A 315 42.64 -13.09 -12.94
C GLY A 315 42.28 -13.53 -11.53
N THR A 316 41.30 -12.88 -10.91
CA THR A 316 40.89 -13.14 -9.52
C THR A 316 39.37 -13.24 -9.39
N ALA A 317 38.90 -13.73 -8.24
CA ALA A 317 37.47 -13.78 -7.94
C ALA A 317 37.01 -12.40 -7.47
N PRO A 318 36.04 -11.76 -8.14
CA PRO A 318 35.55 -10.46 -7.72
C PRO A 318 34.69 -10.57 -6.45
N VAL A 319 34.74 -9.52 -5.64
CA VAL A 319 33.78 -9.26 -4.57
C VAL A 319 32.57 -8.54 -5.19
N PRO A 320 31.34 -9.05 -5.01
CA PRO A 320 30.15 -8.38 -5.51
C PRO A 320 29.97 -7.00 -4.88
N GLY A 321 29.71 -6.00 -5.71
CA GLY A 321 29.13 -4.75 -5.25
C GLY A 321 27.65 -4.95 -4.93
N SER A 322 27.01 -3.93 -4.36
CA SER A 322 25.59 -4.00 -4.04
C SER A 322 24.81 -2.77 -4.47
N VAL A 323 23.57 -3.02 -4.88
CA VAL A 323 22.51 -2.02 -5.05
C VAL A 323 21.46 -2.31 -3.99
N THR A 324 21.31 -1.40 -3.04
CA THR A 324 20.35 -1.50 -1.94
C THR A 324 19.18 -0.57 -2.22
N VAL A 325 17.97 -1.12 -2.19
CA VAL A 325 16.72 -0.37 -2.33
C VAL A 325 16.02 -0.38 -0.99
N SER A 326 15.65 0.80 -0.50
CA SER A 326 15.01 1.00 0.79
C SER A 326 13.80 1.92 0.67
N ALA A 327 12.88 1.83 1.63
CA ALA A 327 11.75 2.74 1.80
C ALA A 327 11.47 2.90 3.30
N ASP A 328 10.79 3.98 3.70
CA ASP A 328 10.53 4.27 5.11
C ASP A 328 9.64 3.21 5.79
N ASN A 329 8.80 2.55 5.00
CA ASN A 329 7.82 1.56 5.45
C ASN A 329 8.00 0.18 4.78
N ALA A 330 9.21 -0.13 4.30
CA ALA A 330 9.54 -1.45 3.75
C ALA A 330 10.91 -1.92 4.25
N PRO A 331 11.10 -3.23 4.48
CA PRO A 331 12.44 -3.80 4.60
C PRO A 331 13.28 -3.48 3.37
N SER A 332 14.57 -3.21 3.57
CA SER A 332 15.48 -2.99 2.44
C SER A 332 15.77 -4.31 1.71
N THR A 333 15.96 -4.21 0.39
CA THR A 333 16.41 -5.33 -0.43
C THR A 333 17.78 -5.02 -1.03
N ASN A 334 18.65 -6.02 -1.06
CA ASN A 334 20.02 -5.89 -1.56
C ASN A 334 20.20 -6.80 -2.77
N ILE A 335 20.67 -6.22 -3.87
CA ILE A 335 20.96 -6.91 -5.12
C ILE A 335 22.49 -6.91 -5.30
N LYS A 336 23.06 -8.10 -5.49
CA LYS A 336 24.49 -8.27 -5.76
C LYS A 336 24.77 -7.97 -7.22
N VAL A 337 25.77 -7.14 -7.50
CA VAL A 337 26.15 -6.76 -8.85
C VAL A 337 27.63 -7.07 -9.08
N LEU A 338 27.91 -7.74 -10.20
CA LEU A 338 29.26 -8.01 -10.67
C LEU A 338 29.43 -7.42 -12.07
N VAL A 339 30.51 -6.67 -12.27
CA VAL A 339 30.95 -6.20 -13.58
C VAL A 339 32.19 -7.02 -13.95
N LEU A 340 32.09 -7.82 -15.00
CA LEU A 340 33.06 -8.84 -15.34
C LEU A 340 33.79 -8.50 -16.64
N GLY A 341 35.06 -8.85 -16.71
CA GLY A 341 35.85 -8.87 -17.94
C GLY A 341 36.57 -10.20 -18.08
N TYR A 342 37.30 -10.38 -19.18
CA TYR A 342 38.07 -11.60 -19.39
C TYR A 342 39.07 -11.85 -18.26
N GLY A 343 39.22 -13.11 -17.87
CA GLY A 343 40.07 -13.52 -16.75
C GLY A 343 39.44 -13.35 -15.37
N CYS A 344 38.30 -12.66 -15.22
CA CYS A 344 37.60 -12.67 -13.94
C CYS A 344 37.16 -14.10 -13.60
N ILE A 345 37.37 -14.51 -12.35
CA ILE A 345 36.96 -15.82 -11.88
C ILE A 345 35.49 -15.77 -11.47
N TYR A 346 34.64 -16.44 -12.24
CA TYR A 346 33.19 -16.46 -12.07
C TYR A 346 32.65 -17.89 -12.27
N GLN A 347 31.64 -18.29 -11.49
CA GLN A 347 31.02 -19.63 -11.55
C GLN A 347 32.03 -20.78 -11.71
N GLY A 348 33.07 -20.78 -10.87
CA GLY A 348 34.07 -21.84 -10.83
C GLY A 348 35.28 -21.67 -11.75
N GLY A 349 35.23 -20.83 -12.79
CA GLY A 349 36.31 -20.72 -13.78
C GLY A 349 36.68 -19.29 -14.19
N PHE A 350 37.70 -19.16 -15.06
CA PHE A 350 38.13 -17.91 -15.68
C PHE A 350 37.23 -17.57 -16.87
N LEU A 351 36.56 -16.42 -16.84
CA LEU A 351 35.71 -15.94 -17.93
C LEU A 351 36.53 -15.70 -19.19
N PHE A 352 36.22 -16.40 -20.29
CA PHE A 352 36.90 -16.22 -21.58
C PHE A 352 35.95 -15.91 -22.72
N SER A 353 34.64 -16.11 -22.54
CA SER A 353 33.62 -15.76 -23.55
C SER A 353 32.45 -15.12 -22.84
N VAL A 354 31.91 -14.05 -23.44
CA VAL A 354 30.76 -13.30 -22.92
C VAL A 354 29.66 -13.33 -23.96
N ASP A 355 28.45 -13.64 -23.51
CA ASP A 355 27.22 -13.37 -24.26
C ASP A 355 26.50 -12.18 -23.60
N ASP A 356 26.64 -11.01 -24.23
CA ASP A 356 26.05 -9.76 -23.76
C ASP A 356 24.69 -9.46 -24.44
N THR A 357 24.15 -10.42 -25.19
CA THR A 357 22.88 -10.31 -25.95
C THR A 357 21.66 -10.85 -25.18
N THR A 358 21.87 -11.36 -23.97
CA THR A 358 20.82 -11.79 -23.05
C THR A 358 19.86 -10.64 -22.72
N PRO A 359 18.62 -10.93 -22.27
CA PRO A 359 17.68 -9.90 -21.86
C PRO A 359 18.29 -8.93 -20.84
N ASP A 360 18.03 -7.64 -21.02
CA ASP A 360 18.60 -6.57 -20.19
C ASP A 360 18.17 -6.63 -18.71
N THR A 361 17.05 -7.28 -18.41
CA THR A 361 16.58 -7.57 -17.05
C THR A 361 17.31 -8.73 -16.36
N GLY A 362 18.23 -9.41 -17.06
CA GLY A 362 19.05 -10.52 -16.56
C GLY A 362 20.54 -10.19 -16.59
N GLY A 363 21.37 -11.15 -16.14
CA GLY A 363 22.82 -11.07 -16.27
C GLY A 363 23.33 -11.40 -17.68
N ILE A 364 24.65 -11.34 -17.87
CA ILE A 364 25.31 -11.88 -19.06
C ILE A 364 25.33 -13.41 -19.04
N GLY A 365 25.36 -14.02 -20.23
CA GLY A 365 25.77 -15.42 -20.40
C GLY A 365 27.26 -15.51 -20.73
N GLY A 366 27.77 -16.73 -20.94
CA GLY A 366 29.14 -16.89 -21.41
C GLY A 366 29.73 -18.27 -21.17
N LYS A 367 31.07 -18.32 -21.20
CA LYS A 367 31.85 -19.54 -20.92
C LYS A 367 33.03 -19.23 -20.02
N VAL A 368 33.33 -20.17 -19.11
CA VAL A 368 34.47 -20.10 -18.21
C VAL A 368 35.39 -21.30 -18.40
N MET A 369 36.70 -21.07 -18.22
CA MET A 369 37.74 -22.08 -18.27
C MET A 369 38.10 -22.55 -16.86
N ALA A 370 38.30 -23.86 -16.69
CA ALA A 370 38.66 -24.45 -15.41
C ALA A 370 39.96 -23.85 -14.84
N ARG A 371 40.06 -23.79 -13.51
CA ARG A 371 41.22 -23.16 -12.85
C ARG A 371 42.48 -24.02 -12.88
N THR A 372 42.35 -25.32 -13.08
CA THR A 372 43.48 -26.25 -13.14
C THR A 372 43.44 -27.11 -14.40
N ASP A 373 44.62 -27.44 -14.90
CA ASP A 373 44.83 -28.40 -15.98
C ASP A 373 44.51 -29.82 -15.56
N VAL A 374 44.23 -30.67 -16.55
CA VAL A 374 44.45 -32.10 -16.44
C VAL A 374 45.66 -32.47 -17.31
N PRO A 375 46.81 -32.84 -16.72
CA PRO A 375 48.02 -33.16 -17.47
C PRO A 375 47.97 -34.57 -18.08
N ASN A 376 48.74 -34.79 -19.14
CA ASN A 376 49.10 -36.11 -19.67
C ASN A 376 47.89 -37.02 -19.97
N VAL A 377 46.92 -36.53 -20.74
CA VAL A 377 45.76 -37.31 -21.16
C VAL A 377 45.83 -37.65 -22.65
N LYS A 378 45.43 -38.87 -22.99
CA LYS A 378 45.24 -39.28 -24.38
C LYS A 378 43.91 -38.74 -24.89
N TRP A 379 43.89 -38.29 -26.14
CA TRP A 379 42.63 -37.93 -26.79
C TRP A 379 41.74 -39.17 -26.95
N ALA A 380 42.33 -40.31 -27.36
CA ALA A 380 41.69 -41.62 -27.39
C ALA A 380 42.66 -42.74 -27.00
N ASN A 381 42.11 -43.84 -26.46
CA ASN A 381 42.88 -45.04 -26.10
C ASN A 381 43.33 -45.87 -27.31
N SER A 382 42.61 -45.77 -28.43
CA SER A 382 42.98 -46.35 -29.72
C SER A 382 42.61 -45.40 -30.87
N THR A 383 43.23 -45.56 -32.04
CA THR A 383 42.86 -44.77 -33.23
C THR A 383 41.50 -45.22 -33.77
N GLY A 384 40.80 -44.31 -34.43
CA GLY A 384 39.44 -44.54 -34.91
C GLY A 384 38.69 -43.24 -35.17
N VAL A 385 37.77 -43.27 -36.13
CA VAL A 385 36.92 -42.13 -36.48
C VAL A 385 35.82 -41.94 -35.43
N SER A 386 35.60 -40.69 -35.04
CA SER A 386 34.52 -40.23 -34.16
C SER A 386 33.61 -39.24 -34.89
N THR A 387 32.47 -38.92 -34.28
CA THR A 387 31.55 -37.87 -34.75
C THR A 387 31.84 -36.49 -34.15
N ALA A 388 32.90 -36.35 -33.33
CA ALA A 388 33.29 -35.10 -32.68
C ALA A 388 34.02 -34.16 -33.65
N ASN A 389 33.30 -33.64 -34.64
CA ASN A 389 33.84 -32.85 -35.75
C ASN A 389 33.53 -31.36 -35.66
N SER A 390 32.78 -30.91 -34.66
CA SER A 390 32.43 -29.50 -34.52
C SER A 390 33.68 -28.69 -34.18
N ILE A 391 33.87 -27.56 -34.86
CA ILE A 391 34.99 -26.66 -34.56
C ILE A 391 34.66 -25.65 -33.46
N THR A 392 33.37 -25.41 -33.18
CA THR A 392 32.88 -24.36 -32.25
C THR A 392 32.06 -24.87 -31.07
N ASP A 393 31.63 -26.13 -31.10
CA ASP A 393 30.77 -26.72 -30.06
C ASP A 393 31.49 -27.87 -29.35
N GLY A 394 32.31 -27.51 -28.36
CA GLY A 394 33.05 -28.48 -27.57
C GLY A 394 32.16 -29.35 -26.70
N LEU A 395 30.98 -28.87 -26.30
CA LEU A 395 30.04 -29.63 -25.48
C LEU A 395 29.46 -30.79 -26.30
N SER A 396 28.96 -30.50 -27.50
CA SER A 396 28.45 -31.54 -28.41
C SER A 396 29.53 -32.56 -28.78
N ASN A 397 30.75 -32.09 -29.07
CA ASN A 397 31.89 -32.99 -29.30
C ASN A 397 32.17 -33.89 -28.08
N THR A 398 32.27 -33.30 -26.89
CA THR A 398 32.59 -34.03 -25.65
C THR A 398 31.52 -35.09 -25.36
N ASN A 399 30.25 -34.75 -25.56
CA ASN A 399 29.13 -35.69 -25.42
C ASN A 399 29.21 -36.82 -26.47
N ALA A 400 29.58 -36.52 -27.72
CA ALA A 400 29.80 -37.54 -28.74
C ALA A 400 30.95 -38.50 -28.38
N LEU A 401 31.97 -38.01 -27.67
CA LEU A 401 33.12 -38.78 -27.19
C LEU A 401 32.81 -39.61 -25.92
N THR A 402 31.55 -39.69 -25.47
CA THR A 402 31.16 -40.67 -24.43
C THR A 402 31.00 -42.08 -24.98
N THR A 403 30.94 -42.24 -26.30
CA THR A 403 30.68 -43.52 -26.97
C THR A 403 31.81 -43.86 -27.94
N PRO A 404 32.47 -45.02 -27.83
CA PRO A 404 32.28 -46.04 -26.78
C PRO A 404 32.77 -45.58 -25.40
N VAL A 405 32.15 -46.09 -24.34
CA VAL A 405 32.53 -45.79 -22.96
C VAL A 405 33.99 -46.16 -22.72
N GLY A 406 34.76 -45.22 -22.14
CA GLY A 406 36.18 -45.41 -21.82
C GLY A 406 37.13 -45.27 -23.01
N GLN A 407 36.65 -44.96 -24.23
CA GLN A 407 37.52 -44.80 -25.40
C GLN A 407 38.24 -43.45 -25.44
N TYR A 408 37.68 -42.39 -24.85
CA TYR A 408 38.17 -41.00 -25.00
C TYR A 408 38.49 -40.35 -23.63
N PRO A 409 39.67 -40.63 -23.05
CA PRO A 409 40.03 -40.15 -21.71
C PRO A 409 40.02 -38.63 -21.56
N ALA A 410 40.42 -37.88 -22.58
CA ALA A 410 40.42 -36.41 -22.55
C ALA A 410 39.02 -35.82 -22.37
N ALA A 411 38.01 -36.34 -23.07
CA ALA A 411 36.62 -35.92 -22.92
C ALA A 411 36.07 -36.35 -21.55
N GLN A 412 36.30 -37.61 -21.18
CA GLN A 412 35.84 -38.16 -19.90
C GLN A 412 36.40 -37.39 -18.69
N ALA A 413 37.68 -36.99 -18.73
CA ALA A 413 38.29 -36.21 -17.66
C ALA A 413 37.62 -34.84 -17.44
N CYS A 414 37.00 -34.26 -18.47
CA CYS A 414 36.17 -33.07 -18.30
C CYS A 414 34.77 -33.40 -17.79
N LEU A 415 34.12 -34.45 -18.29
CA LEU A 415 32.80 -34.87 -17.83
C LEU A 415 32.80 -35.32 -16.36
N ASP A 416 33.90 -35.93 -15.89
CA ASP A 416 34.05 -36.37 -14.50
C ASP A 416 34.45 -35.23 -13.55
N ARG A 417 34.69 -34.02 -14.08
CA ARG A 417 35.21 -32.91 -13.29
C ARG A 417 34.11 -32.33 -12.41
N LEU A 418 34.32 -32.37 -11.10
CA LEU A 418 33.56 -31.63 -10.11
C LEU A 418 34.44 -30.53 -9.50
N ASP A 419 34.16 -29.27 -9.81
CA ASP A 419 34.96 -28.13 -9.35
C ASP A 419 34.06 -26.99 -8.87
N GLN A 420 34.26 -26.51 -7.64
CA GLN A 420 33.46 -25.45 -7.01
C GLN A 420 31.93 -25.71 -7.00
N GLY A 421 31.50 -26.98 -6.95
CA GLY A 421 30.09 -27.37 -6.94
C GLY A 421 29.45 -27.50 -8.33
N PHE A 422 30.28 -27.54 -9.38
CA PHE A 422 29.84 -27.60 -10.77
C PHE A 422 30.37 -28.85 -11.49
N ASP A 423 29.51 -29.53 -12.24
CA ASP A 423 29.72 -30.84 -12.87
C ASP A 423 29.43 -30.88 -14.39
N ASP A 424 29.11 -29.75 -15.00
CA ASP A 424 28.77 -29.59 -16.42
C ASP A 424 29.97 -29.13 -17.28
N TRP A 425 31.16 -29.63 -16.96
CA TRP A 425 32.39 -29.31 -17.67
C TRP A 425 32.57 -30.16 -18.93
N TYR A 426 33.16 -29.58 -19.97
CA TYR A 426 33.44 -30.25 -21.24
C TYR A 426 34.80 -29.87 -21.81
N LEU A 427 35.29 -30.67 -22.76
CA LEU A 427 36.53 -30.42 -23.46
C LEU A 427 36.27 -29.42 -24.61
N PRO A 428 36.96 -28.25 -24.64
CA PRO A 428 36.68 -27.20 -25.63
C PRO A 428 36.95 -27.69 -27.06
N ALA A 429 36.12 -27.27 -28.01
CA ALA A 429 36.40 -27.43 -29.43
C ALA A 429 37.58 -26.56 -29.85
N ILE A 430 38.16 -26.83 -31.02
CA ILE A 430 39.38 -26.17 -31.46
C ILE A 430 39.24 -24.65 -31.52
N CYS A 431 38.08 -24.11 -31.90
CA CYS A 431 37.83 -22.66 -31.91
C CYS A 431 37.53 -22.03 -30.55
N GLU A 432 37.20 -22.85 -29.55
CA GLU A 432 37.12 -22.37 -28.16
C GLU A 432 38.52 -22.35 -27.52
N LEU A 433 39.44 -23.18 -28.04
CA LEU A 433 40.80 -23.27 -27.54
C LEU A 433 41.73 -22.22 -28.15
N GLY A 434 41.63 -21.98 -29.47
CA GLY A 434 42.48 -21.05 -30.20
C GLY A 434 41.93 -20.72 -31.59
N ARG A 435 42.71 -19.96 -32.37
CA ARG A 435 42.40 -19.68 -33.78
C ARG A 435 43.68 -19.49 -34.58
N TYR A 436 43.58 -19.60 -35.90
CA TYR A 436 44.72 -19.45 -36.79
C TYR A 436 45.26 -18.01 -36.79
N LEU A 437 46.54 -17.86 -36.52
CA LEU A 437 47.26 -16.58 -36.46
C LEU A 437 48.52 -16.58 -37.35
N GLY A 438 48.50 -17.38 -38.41
CA GLY A 438 49.60 -17.44 -39.39
C GLY A 438 50.57 -18.61 -39.24
N LEU A 439 50.35 -19.52 -38.28
CA LEU A 439 51.19 -20.71 -38.08
C LEU A 439 50.34 -21.97 -37.83
N GLY A 440 50.59 -23.01 -38.63
CA GLY A 440 49.85 -24.27 -38.59
C GLY A 440 48.78 -24.32 -39.67
N GLU A 441 47.63 -24.88 -39.33
CA GLU A 441 46.49 -25.07 -40.22
C GLU A 441 45.29 -24.25 -39.75
N ASP A 442 44.48 -23.77 -40.69
CA ASP A 442 43.29 -22.97 -40.37
C ASP A 442 42.02 -23.86 -40.35
N PRO A 443 41.43 -24.12 -39.17
CA PRO A 443 40.18 -24.87 -39.02
C PRO A 443 38.94 -24.02 -39.37
N GLY A 444 39.10 -22.72 -39.65
CA GLY A 444 38.00 -21.82 -39.98
C GLY A 444 37.33 -21.16 -38.77
N CYS A 445 38.09 -20.89 -37.70
CA CYS A 445 37.56 -20.31 -36.46
C CYS A 445 37.16 -18.83 -36.57
N GLY A 446 37.43 -18.17 -37.69
CA GLY A 446 37.26 -16.72 -37.83
C GLY A 446 38.22 -15.92 -36.94
N THR A 447 38.01 -14.60 -36.89
CA THR A 447 38.94 -13.65 -36.25
C THR A 447 38.39 -12.96 -35.01
N THR A 448 37.11 -13.17 -34.68
CA THR A 448 36.42 -12.48 -33.58
C THR A 448 35.82 -13.43 -32.56
N ASN A 449 36.09 -14.73 -32.67
CA ASN A 449 35.60 -15.71 -31.70
C ASN A 449 36.49 -15.70 -30.46
N ALA A 450 35.84 -15.63 -29.29
CA ALA A 450 36.48 -15.71 -27.99
C ALA A 450 37.05 -17.11 -27.76
N ASN A 451 38.30 -17.19 -27.30
CA ASN A 451 39.01 -18.46 -27.14
C ASN A 451 40.09 -18.38 -26.07
N LEU A 452 40.49 -19.52 -25.53
CA LEU A 452 41.47 -19.59 -24.44
C LEU A 452 42.82 -18.96 -24.80
N PHE A 453 43.30 -19.14 -26.05
CA PHE A 453 44.60 -18.64 -26.48
C PHE A 453 44.66 -17.12 -26.58
N THR A 454 43.85 -16.50 -27.44
CA THR A 454 43.92 -15.05 -27.68
C THR A 454 43.27 -14.25 -26.56
N THR A 455 42.16 -14.75 -25.99
CA THR A 455 41.41 -13.99 -24.99
C THR A 455 42.08 -14.05 -23.62
N LEU A 456 42.60 -15.22 -23.21
CA LEU A 456 43.24 -15.38 -21.90
C LEU A 456 44.78 -15.39 -21.98
N TYR A 457 45.37 -16.40 -22.62
CA TYR A 457 46.80 -16.66 -22.51
C TYR A 457 47.67 -15.50 -23.02
N MET A 458 47.35 -14.95 -24.20
CA MET A 458 48.08 -13.81 -24.78
C MET A 458 48.00 -12.54 -23.92
N ASN A 459 47.02 -12.46 -23.01
CA ASN A 459 46.84 -11.36 -22.06
C ASN A 459 47.36 -11.69 -20.65
N ASN A 460 48.11 -12.79 -20.48
CA ASN A 460 48.58 -13.30 -19.19
C ASN A 460 47.45 -13.62 -18.19
N LEU A 461 46.27 -14.01 -18.69
CA LEU A 461 45.12 -14.39 -17.86
C LEU A 461 44.94 -15.91 -17.84
N GLY A 462 44.20 -16.40 -16.83
CA GLY A 462 43.77 -17.79 -16.75
C GLY A 462 44.78 -18.77 -16.17
N GLY A 463 46.00 -18.33 -15.84
CA GLY A 463 47.05 -19.20 -15.30
C GLY A 463 47.36 -20.41 -16.21
N ILE A 464 47.31 -20.20 -17.52
CA ILE A 464 47.49 -21.25 -18.52
C ILE A 464 48.98 -21.58 -18.61
N VAL A 465 49.33 -22.86 -18.44
CA VAL A 465 50.70 -23.33 -18.62
C VAL A 465 51.06 -23.27 -20.11
N SER A 466 52.21 -22.70 -20.44
CA SER A 466 52.72 -22.65 -21.80
C SER A 466 53.09 -24.05 -22.29
N THR A 467 52.13 -24.73 -22.94
CA THR A 467 52.28 -26.09 -23.48
C THR A 467 51.21 -26.38 -24.54
N GLN A 468 51.08 -27.63 -24.97
CA GLN A 468 50.08 -28.08 -25.93
C GLN A 468 48.81 -28.53 -25.23
N TYR A 469 47.65 -28.21 -25.82
CA TYR A 469 46.34 -28.57 -25.29
C TYR A 469 45.48 -29.27 -26.33
N TRP A 470 44.93 -30.43 -25.99
CA TRP A 470 43.92 -31.08 -26.80
C TRP A 470 42.65 -30.23 -26.88
N SER A 471 42.05 -30.20 -28.07
CA SER A 471 40.65 -29.85 -28.23
C SER A 471 39.78 -31.12 -28.30
N SER A 472 38.47 -30.98 -28.22
CA SER A 472 37.52 -32.07 -28.49
C SER A 472 37.30 -32.34 -29.97
N THR A 473 37.84 -31.51 -30.86
CA THR A 473 37.61 -31.62 -32.31
C THR A 473 38.56 -32.63 -32.95
N GLN A 474 37.98 -33.62 -33.65
CA GLN A 474 38.71 -34.55 -34.51
C GLN A 474 39.33 -33.82 -35.70
N TYR A 475 40.54 -34.25 -36.10
CA TYR A 475 41.22 -33.68 -37.26
C TYR A 475 40.62 -34.20 -38.57
N PHE A 476 40.24 -33.30 -39.49
CA PHE A 476 39.49 -33.70 -40.68
C PHE A 476 40.34 -34.37 -41.76
N ALA A 477 41.63 -34.00 -41.90
CA ALA A 477 42.46 -34.52 -42.99
C ALA A 477 43.02 -35.93 -42.70
N ASN A 478 43.16 -36.27 -41.42
CA ASN A 478 43.42 -37.64 -40.97
C ASN A 478 42.55 -37.99 -39.73
N PRO A 479 41.25 -38.27 -39.95
CA PRO A 479 40.29 -38.46 -38.85
C PRO A 479 40.49 -39.78 -38.11
N ASN A 480 41.20 -40.75 -38.69
CA ASN A 480 41.45 -42.01 -38.01
C ASN A 480 42.46 -41.83 -36.88
N ASP A 481 43.59 -41.17 -37.17
CA ASP A 481 44.73 -41.17 -36.26
C ASP A 481 44.89 -39.88 -35.47
N ASN A 482 44.36 -38.75 -35.96
CA ASN A 482 44.69 -37.43 -35.42
C ASN A 482 43.49 -36.66 -34.84
N ALA A 483 43.77 -35.82 -33.85
CA ALA A 483 42.85 -34.82 -33.31
C ALA A 483 43.50 -33.44 -33.30
N TRP A 484 42.70 -32.38 -33.23
CA TRP A 484 43.19 -31.01 -33.17
C TRP A 484 43.71 -30.64 -31.79
N PHE A 485 44.81 -29.89 -31.76
CA PHE A 485 45.36 -29.30 -30.55
C PHE A 485 45.85 -27.87 -30.83
N GLN A 486 45.94 -27.05 -29.79
CA GLN A 486 46.59 -25.74 -29.82
C GLN A 486 47.89 -25.80 -29.01
N SER A 487 49.01 -25.42 -29.61
CA SER A 487 50.26 -25.14 -28.91
C SER A 487 50.24 -23.71 -28.38
N PHE A 488 50.27 -23.54 -27.06
CA PHE A 488 50.37 -22.22 -26.43
C PHE A 488 51.82 -21.70 -26.40
N ILE A 489 52.82 -22.58 -26.56
CA ILE A 489 54.24 -22.18 -26.64
C ILE A 489 54.55 -21.51 -27.98
N SER A 490 54.10 -22.13 -29.08
CA SER A 490 54.51 -21.75 -30.42
C SER A 490 53.40 -21.08 -31.22
N ASN A 491 52.21 -20.87 -30.64
CA ASN A 491 51.02 -20.41 -31.38
C ASN A 491 50.71 -21.29 -32.62
N LEU A 492 50.99 -22.59 -32.50
CA LEU A 492 50.78 -23.55 -33.59
C LEU A 492 49.42 -24.23 -33.38
N LEU A 493 48.53 -24.09 -34.35
CA LEU A 493 47.26 -24.79 -34.36
C LEU A 493 47.33 -25.91 -35.42
N THR A 494 47.33 -27.17 -34.99
CA THR A 494 47.55 -28.33 -35.87
C THR A 494 47.01 -29.60 -35.22
N SER A 495 47.40 -30.77 -35.74
CA SER A 495 46.96 -32.06 -35.26
C SER A 495 48.08 -32.90 -34.67
N ALA A 496 47.71 -33.81 -33.78
CA ALA A 496 48.62 -34.81 -33.22
C ALA A 496 47.90 -36.17 -33.12
N ILE A 497 48.69 -37.23 -32.97
CA ILE A 497 48.17 -38.60 -32.86
C ILE A 497 47.31 -38.73 -31.60
N LYS A 498 46.11 -39.29 -31.74
CA LYS A 498 45.09 -39.40 -30.67
C LYS A 498 45.58 -40.12 -29.42
N THR A 499 46.51 -41.05 -29.56
CA THR A 499 47.08 -41.84 -28.46
C THR A 499 48.24 -41.14 -27.74
N SER A 500 48.66 -39.97 -28.20
CA SER A 500 49.66 -39.14 -27.53
C SER A 500 49.09 -38.48 -26.28
N GLU A 501 49.93 -38.34 -25.26
CA GLU A 501 49.57 -37.66 -24.02
C GLU A 501 49.80 -36.16 -24.17
N VAL A 502 48.72 -35.38 -24.12
CA VAL A 502 48.73 -33.92 -24.17
C VAL A 502 47.84 -33.42 -23.04
N ARG A 503 48.02 -32.16 -22.66
CA ARG A 503 47.23 -31.52 -21.59
C ARG A 503 45.82 -31.21 -22.08
N ILE A 504 44.87 -31.10 -21.16
CA ILE A 504 43.56 -30.50 -21.44
C ILE A 504 43.25 -29.42 -20.41
N ARG A 505 42.38 -28.51 -20.82
CA ARG A 505 41.73 -27.57 -19.93
C ARG A 505 40.24 -27.55 -20.23
N CYS A 506 39.45 -27.99 -19.26
CA CYS A 506 38.01 -28.06 -19.41
C CYS A 506 37.38 -26.67 -19.38
N VAL A 507 36.27 -26.51 -20.06
CA VAL A 507 35.46 -25.29 -20.07
C VAL A 507 34.02 -25.65 -19.73
N ARG A 508 33.21 -24.66 -19.37
CA ARG A 508 31.76 -24.80 -19.21
C ARG A 508 31.06 -23.56 -19.72
N ALA A 509 29.80 -23.69 -20.07
CA ALA A 509 28.93 -22.55 -20.34
C ALA A 509 28.17 -22.14 -19.08
N PHE A 510 27.69 -20.90 -19.04
CA PHE A 510 26.73 -20.43 -18.05
C PHE A 510 25.69 -19.53 -18.72
N ALA A 511 24.50 -19.54 -18.15
CA ALA A 511 23.39 -18.67 -18.52
C ALA A 511 23.03 -17.76 -17.32
N PRO A 512 22.31 -16.65 -17.57
CA PRO A 512 21.95 -15.65 -16.55
C PRO A 512 21.13 -16.18 -15.38
#